data_AF-A0A965ZV89-F1
#
_entry.id   AF-A0A965ZV89-F1
#
_cell.length_a   1.000
_cell.length_b   1.000
_cell.length_c   1.000
_cell.angle_alpha   90.00
_cell.angle_beta   90.00
_cell.angle_gamma   90.00
#
_symmetry.space_group_name_H-M   'P 1'
#
loop_
_entity.id
_entity.type
_entity.pdbx_description
1 polymer ?
#
loop_
_entity_poly.entity_id
_entity_poly.type
_entity_poly.pdbx_seq_one_letter_code
_entity_poly.pdbx_strand_id
1 'polypeptide(L)'
;MTDSDVLDQKAVASASQYMGAVAWPTVILGLAVTVSYLVAVAMALTGMLSLWFAVPVVAVLTYASYTVTHDSIHGSISGSSRSMRWINKALGYMTAWILMIPLTAHRHEHMAHHRHTNDPAHDPDFPVSRMQDSVLSAAHAAVQITVGQFSHYFRHRWSKAPAQQNLAMCLEVAAAIVPRLVVLVSGYWIEGLALFVLAWLLGVVVLLYLFAYIVHRPHEQEGRYIDTSTILVPGPLGGFLTWLWLFQNYHSIHHLFPRVPFYQYAKLYKEIEEIMIARGAPVYRLTARGLKTVSTGLTASNELV
;
A
#
# COMPACT_ATOMS: atom_id res chain seq x y z
N MET A 1 -27.17 -15.70 18.17
CA MET A 1 -26.16 -15.41 17.12
C MET A 1 -26.83 -15.60 15.80
N THR A 2 -26.75 -14.61 14.92
CA THR A 2 -27.21 -14.75 13.54
C THR A 2 -26.23 -15.63 12.75
N ASP A 3 -26.66 -16.23 11.64
CA ASP A 3 -25.75 -16.98 10.74
C ASP A 3 -24.59 -16.10 10.24
N SER A 4 -24.84 -14.81 10.08
CA SER A 4 -23.83 -13.76 9.84
C SER A 4 -22.75 -13.76 10.93
N ASP A 5 -23.12 -13.70 12.21
CA ASP A 5 -22.15 -13.65 13.31
C ASP A 5 -21.25 -14.91 13.34
N VAL A 6 -21.80 -16.06 12.95
CA VAL A 6 -21.05 -17.33 12.88
C VAL A 6 -19.99 -17.28 11.76
N LEU A 7 -20.34 -16.77 10.58
CA LEU A 7 -19.39 -16.65 9.47
C LEU A 7 -18.24 -15.69 9.80
N ASP A 8 -18.54 -14.56 10.44
CA ASP A 8 -17.51 -13.60 10.85
C ASP A 8 -16.56 -14.18 11.90
N GLN A 9 -17.10 -14.90 12.89
CA GLN A 9 -16.27 -15.58 13.89
C GLN A 9 -15.34 -16.62 13.26
N LYS A 10 -15.83 -17.39 12.27
CA LYS A 10 -15.00 -18.35 11.53
C LYS A 10 -13.88 -17.65 10.76
N ALA A 11 -14.19 -16.55 10.06
CA ALA A 11 -13.20 -15.78 9.33
C ALA A 11 -12.14 -15.18 10.26
N VAL A 12 -12.54 -14.62 11.41
CA VAL A 12 -11.63 -14.11 12.44
C VAL A 12 -10.77 -15.24 13.01
N ALA A 13 -11.35 -16.40 13.30
CA ALA A 13 -10.62 -17.55 13.82
C ALA A 13 -9.55 -18.04 12.85
N SER A 14 -9.86 -18.16 11.56
CA SER A 14 -8.87 -18.49 10.51
C SER A 14 -7.79 -17.41 10.42
N ALA A 15 -8.16 -16.13 10.33
CA ALA A 15 -7.21 -15.03 10.22
C ALA A 15 -6.24 -14.93 11.42
N SER A 16 -6.73 -15.23 12.63
CA SER A 16 -5.92 -15.17 13.86
C SER A 16 -4.69 -16.08 13.84
N GLN A 17 -4.75 -17.18 13.08
CA GLN A 17 -3.63 -18.14 12.93
C GLN A 17 -2.43 -17.51 12.23
N TYR A 18 -2.65 -16.44 11.46
CA TYR A 18 -1.63 -15.76 10.66
C TYR A 18 -1.03 -14.51 11.32
N MET A 19 -1.58 -14.04 12.45
CA MET A 19 -1.22 -12.75 13.06
C MET A 19 -0.18 -12.87 14.21
N GLY A 20 0.19 -14.08 14.62
CA GLY A 20 0.94 -14.31 15.85
C GLY A 20 2.45 -14.18 15.73
N ALA A 21 3.04 -14.65 14.63
CA ALA A 21 4.49 -14.73 14.44
C ALA A 21 5.10 -13.42 13.93
N VAL A 22 6.41 -13.26 14.12
CA VAL A 22 7.17 -12.16 13.48
C VAL A 22 7.23 -12.42 11.97
N ALA A 23 6.87 -11.41 11.19
CA ALA A 23 6.78 -11.49 9.73
C ALA A 23 8.17 -11.33 9.08
N TRP A 24 9.04 -12.33 9.23
CA TRP A 24 10.40 -12.30 8.67
C TRP A 24 10.46 -12.01 7.16
N PRO A 25 9.55 -12.50 6.30
CA PRO A 25 9.53 -12.10 4.90
C PRO A 25 9.35 -10.59 4.69
N THR A 26 8.52 -9.93 5.51
CA THR A 26 8.36 -8.46 5.48
C THR A 26 9.64 -7.75 5.95
N VAL A 27 10.33 -8.29 6.96
CA VAL A 27 11.64 -7.78 7.41
C VAL A 27 12.69 -7.88 6.31
N ILE A 28 12.80 -9.03 5.67
CA ILE A 28 13.74 -9.29 4.57
C ILE A 28 13.43 -8.36 3.39
N LEU A 29 12.16 -8.21 3.02
CA LEU A 29 11.75 -7.28 1.96
C LEU A 29 12.16 -5.84 2.29
N GLY A 30 11.91 -5.38 3.53
CA GLY A 30 12.29 -4.03 3.95
C GLY A 30 13.78 -3.76 3.85
N LEU A 31 14.60 -4.69 4.34
CA LEU A 31 16.06 -4.58 4.26
C LEU A 31 16.55 -4.64 2.81
N ALA A 32 16.05 -5.60 2.02
CA ALA A 32 16.45 -5.78 0.63
C ALA A 32 16.10 -4.56 -0.22
N VAL A 33 14.88 -4.02 -0.10
CA VAL A 33 14.44 -2.83 -0.83
C VAL A 33 15.27 -1.62 -0.43
N THR A 34 15.55 -1.43 0.86
CA THR A 34 16.33 -0.29 1.34
C THR A 34 17.78 -0.34 0.86
N VAL A 35 18.45 -1.48 1.02
CA VAL A 35 19.82 -1.66 0.54
C VAL A 35 19.89 -1.47 -0.97
N SER A 36 18.96 -2.09 -1.72
CA SER A 36 18.92 -1.96 -3.18
C SER A 36 18.67 -0.52 -3.62
N TYR A 37 17.83 0.23 -2.90
CA TYR A 37 17.57 1.64 -3.19
C TYR A 37 18.82 2.49 -3.02
N LEU A 38 19.49 2.34 -1.87
CA LEU A 38 20.72 3.09 -1.58
C LEU A 38 21.84 2.75 -2.57
N VAL A 39 21.98 1.46 -2.92
CA VAL A 39 22.96 1.01 -3.92
C VAL A 39 22.63 1.55 -5.30
N ALA A 40 21.37 1.49 -5.75
CA ALA A 40 20.98 2.01 -7.05
C ALA A 40 21.22 3.52 -7.17
N VAL A 41 20.90 4.28 -6.11
CA VAL A 41 21.19 5.73 -6.04
C VAL A 41 22.69 5.98 -6.07
N ALA A 42 23.48 5.29 -5.25
CA ALA A 42 24.94 5.47 -5.22
C ALA A 42 25.61 5.11 -6.56
N MET A 43 25.19 4.01 -7.20
CA MET A 43 25.70 3.62 -8.51
C MET A 43 25.32 4.63 -9.60
N ALA A 44 24.13 5.22 -9.54
CA ALA A 44 23.73 6.26 -10.47
C ALA A 44 24.55 7.54 -10.29
N LEU A 45 24.75 7.98 -9.04
CA LEU A 45 25.55 9.18 -8.73
C LEU A 45 27.03 9.02 -9.09
N THR A 46 27.56 7.80 -9.06
CA THR A 46 28.95 7.49 -9.46
C THR A 46 29.10 7.17 -10.94
N GLY A 47 28.00 7.21 -11.71
CA GLY A 47 27.98 6.86 -13.14
C GLY A 47 28.13 5.36 -13.44
N MET A 48 28.17 4.49 -12.42
CA MET A 48 28.23 3.04 -12.58
C MET A 48 26.92 2.43 -13.08
N LEU A 49 25.78 3.10 -12.85
CA LEU A 49 24.47 2.72 -13.37
C LEU A 49 23.90 3.89 -14.17
N SER A 50 23.61 3.68 -15.45
CA SER A 50 23.01 4.74 -16.27
C SER A 50 21.62 5.12 -15.74
N LEU A 51 21.24 6.39 -15.89
CA LEU A 51 19.93 6.86 -15.44
C LEU A 51 18.76 6.13 -16.11
N TRP A 52 18.95 5.65 -17.34
CA TRP A 52 17.96 4.82 -18.05
C TRP A 52 17.60 3.54 -17.29
N PHE A 53 18.56 2.93 -16.58
CA PHE A 53 18.30 1.76 -15.74
C PHE A 53 18.01 2.12 -14.28
N ALA A 54 18.65 3.15 -13.75
CA ALA A 54 18.45 3.56 -12.36
C ALA A 54 17.02 4.04 -12.09
N VAL A 55 16.42 4.81 -13.01
CA VAL A 55 15.05 5.32 -12.87
C VAL A 55 14.01 4.20 -12.71
N PRO A 56 13.88 3.20 -13.61
CA PRO A 56 12.90 2.13 -13.43
C PRO A 56 13.20 1.26 -12.20
N VAL A 57 14.47 1.01 -11.87
CA VAL A 57 14.83 0.28 -10.64
C VAL A 57 14.35 1.03 -9.40
N VAL A 58 14.63 2.33 -9.30
CA VAL A 58 14.18 3.17 -8.17
C VAL A 58 12.65 3.26 -8.10
N ALA A 59 11.97 3.31 -9.24
CA ALA A 59 10.50 3.30 -9.29
C ALA A 59 9.92 1.99 -8.71
N VAL A 60 10.46 0.83 -9.11
CA VAL A 60 10.03 -0.48 -8.57
C VAL A 60 10.32 -0.60 -7.07
N LEU A 61 11.48 -0.11 -6.63
CA LEU A 61 11.83 -0.12 -5.20
C LEU A 61 10.94 0.82 -4.39
N THR A 62 10.55 1.96 -4.95
CA THR A 62 9.57 2.89 -4.36
C THR A 62 8.22 2.19 -4.19
N TYR A 63 7.70 1.54 -5.22
CA TYR A 63 6.48 0.71 -5.14
C TYR A 63 6.59 -0.37 -4.04
N ALA A 64 7.66 -1.16 -4.08
CA ALA A 64 7.82 -2.29 -3.17
C ALA A 64 7.94 -1.87 -1.69
N SER A 65 8.57 -0.71 -1.44
CA SER A 65 8.74 -0.18 -0.09
C SER A 65 7.41 0.08 0.64
N TYR A 66 6.33 0.34 -0.10
CA TYR A 66 5.03 0.61 0.51
C TYR A 66 4.44 -0.59 1.22
N THR A 67 4.62 -1.81 0.70
CA THR A 67 4.10 -3.01 1.38
C THR A 67 4.66 -3.15 2.79
N VAL A 68 5.93 -2.80 3.00
CA VAL A 68 6.58 -2.83 4.32
C VAL A 68 6.07 -1.69 5.20
N THR A 69 5.98 -0.47 4.66
CA THR A 69 5.41 0.69 5.36
C THR A 69 3.99 0.39 5.85
N HIS A 70 3.19 -0.22 4.98
CA HIS A 70 1.81 -0.59 5.21
C HIS A 70 1.66 -1.68 6.29
N ASP A 71 2.41 -2.79 6.19
CA ASP A 71 2.45 -3.80 7.25
C ASP A 71 2.88 -3.21 8.61
N SER A 72 3.79 -2.23 8.58
CA SER A 72 4.31 -1.59 9.79
C SER A 72 3.28 -0.76 10.55
N ILE A 73 2.37 -0.05 9.86
CA ILE A 73 1.37 0.81 10.51
C ILE A 73 0.27 -0.02 11.18
N HIS A 74 -0.01 -1.21 10.64
CA HIS A 74 -0.94 -2.18 11.21
C HIS A 74 -0.31 -3.06 12.31
N GLY A 75 1.02 -2.97 12.47
CA GLY A 75 1.76 -3.74 13.44
C GLY A 75 1.77 -5.24 13.15
N SER A 76 1.65 -5.63 11.87
CA SER A 76 1.67 -7.02 11.42
C SER A 76 3.08 -7.62 11.52
N ILE A 77 4.13 -6.79 11.37
CA ILE A 77 5.52 -7.28 11.31
C ILE A 77 5.97 -7.94 12.61
N SER A 78 5.63 -7.36 13.76
CA SER A 78 6.00 -7.97 15.06
C SER A 78 5.08 -9.13 15.48
N GLY A 79 3.96 -9.35 14.78
CA GLY A 79 2.89 -10.22 15.23
C GLY A 79 2.45 -9.91 16.66
N SER A 80 2.42 -10.94 17.51
CA SER A 80 2.09 -10.84 18.94
C SER A 80 3.30 -10.56 19.85
N SER A 81 4.52 -10.50 19.31
CA SER A 81 5.73 -10.31 20.10
C SER A 81 5.85 -8.87 20.62
N ARG A 82 5.67 -8.71 21.94
CA ARG A 82 5.78 -7.39 22.59
C ARG A 82 7.22 -6.83 22.56
N SER A 83 8.22 -7.68 22.73
CA SER A 83 9.63 -7.29 22.71
C SER A 83 10.10 -6.83 21.33
N MET A 84 9.44 -7.28 20.25
CA MET A 84 9.80 -6.96 18.86
C MET A 84 8.94 -5.84 18.24
N ARG A 85 8.07 -5.17 19.02
CA ARG A 85 7.21 -4.09 18.51
C ARG A 85 7.99 -2.94 17.87
N TRP A 86 9.23 -2.71 18.29
CA TRP A 86 10.11 -1.68 17.75
C TRP A 86 10.41 -1.90 16.27
N ILE A 87 10.37 -3.15 15.77
CA ILE A 87 10.66 -3.48 14.37
C ILE A 87 9.66 -2.83 13.43
N ASN A 88 8.37 -2.77 13.80
CA ASN A 88 7.38 -2.06 12.99
C ASN A 88 7.79 -0.60 12.80
N LYS A 89 8.18 0.10 13.88
CA LYS A 89 8.61 1.50 13.77
C LYS A 89 9.89 1.63 12.95
N ALA A 90 10.89 0.80 13.21
CA ALA A 90 12.18 0.86 12.51
C ALA A 90 12.02 0.64 11.00
N LEU A 91 11.35 -0.45 10.60
CA LEU A 91 11.10 -0.74 9.19
C LEU A 91 10.17 0.28 8.56
N GLY A 92 9.11 0.68 9.27
CA GLY A 92 8.17 1.69 8.80
C GLY A 92 8.85 3.02 8.49
N TYR A 93 9.69 3.54 9.38
CA TYR A 93 10.45 4.76 9.12
C TYR A 93 11.44 4.60 7.97
N MET A 94 12.14 3.47 7.93
CA MET A 94 13.12 3.16 6.90
C MET A 94 12.50 3.12 5.50
N THR A 95 11.35 2.46 5.32
CA THR A 95 10.70 2.34 4.01
C THR A 95 9.81 3.52 3.67
N ALA A 96 9.22 4.21 4.66
CA ALA A 96 8.49 5.46 4.42
C ALA A 96 9.42 6.60 3.96
N TRP A 97 10.68 6.58 4.38
CA TRP A 97 11.71 7.50 3.87
C TRP A 97 11.96 7.35 2.36
N ILE A 98 11.87 6.14 1.82
CA ILE A 98 11.98 5.89 0.37
C ILE A 98 10.81 6.54 -0.37
N LEU A 99 9.59 6.36 0.15
CA LEU A 99 8.34 6.92 -0.39
C LEU A 99 8.20 8.43 -0.25
N MET A 100 9.03 9.06 0.60
CA MET A 100 8.92 10.48 0.97
C MET A 100 7.59 10.83 1.65
N ILE A 101 7.01 9.87 2.39
CA ILE A 101 5.78 10.07 3.17
C ILE A 101 6.12 9.97 4.66
N PRO A 102 5.72 10.93 5.51
CA PRO A 102 5.91 10.80 6.95
C PRO A 102 4.99 9.71 7.53
N LEU A 103 5.58 8.65 8.09
CA LEU A 103 4.88 7.54 8.73
C LEU A 103 3.89 8.01 9.80
N THR A 104 4.22 9.10 10.51
CA THR A 104 3.34 9.69 11.51
C THR A 104 2.04 10.20 10.90
N ALA A 105 2.09 10.94 9.79
CA ALA A 105 0.87 11.42 9.13
C ALA A 105 0.12 10.26 8.46
N HIS A 106 0.86 9.39 7.77
CA HIS A 106 0.31 8.28 7.03
C HIS A 106 -0.48 7.31 7.89
N ARG A 107 -0.02 7.04 9.12
CA ARG A 107 -0.81 6.21 10.03
C ARG A 107 -2.20 6.80 10.30
N HIS A 108 -2.36 8.12 10.45
CA HIS A 108 -3.69 8.70 10.71
C HIS A 108 -4.56 8.72 9.46
N GLU A 109 -3.98 9.12 8.34
CA GLU A 109 -4.65 9.16 7.04
C GLU A 109 -5.12 7.76 6.64
N HIS A 110 -4.23 6.77 6.62
CA HIS A 110 -4.59 5.41 6.23
C HIS A 110 -5.61 4.75 7.18
N MET A 111 -5.57 5.04 8.49
CA MET A 111 -6.64 4.57 9.39
C MET A 111 -7.99 5.25 9.11
N ALA A 112 -7.99 6.47 8.58
CA ALA A 112 -9.21 7.15 8.16
C ALA A 112 -9.75 6.55 6.85
N HIS A 113 -8.87 6.18 5.91
CA HIS A 113 -9.22 5.38 4.73
C HIS A 113 -9.92 4.08 5.13
N HIS A 114 -9.28 3.21 5.94
CA HIS A 114 -9.90 1.96 6.43
C HIS A 114 -11.27 2.13 7.12
N ARG A 115 -11.52 3.28 7.73
CA ARG A 115 -12.80 3.55 8.41
C ARG A 115 -13.90 3.96 7.43
N HIS A 116 -13.54 4.65 6.35
CA HIS A 116 -14.49 5.28 5.44
C HIS A 116 -14.24 4.85 3.99
N THR A 117 -13.63 3.70 3.74
CA THR A 117 -13.21 3.25 2.40
C THR A 117 -14.33 3.47 1.38
N ASN A 118 -14.02 4.17 0.29
CA ASN A 118 -14.93 4.58 -0.79
C ASN A 118 -15.99 5.65 -0.47
N ASP A 119 -16.01 6.24 0.73
CA ASP A 119 -16.85 7.40 1.05
C ASP A 119 -16.27 8.66 0.34
N PRO A 120 -17.00 9.29 -0.61
CA PRO A 120 -16.48 10.43 -1.37
C PRO A 120 -16.14 11.67 -0.54
N ALA A 121 -16.72 11.80 0.66
CA ALA A 121 -16.53 12.94 1.54
C ALA A 121 -15.48 12.69 2.63
N HIS A 122 -15.35 11.45 3.09
CA HIS A 122 -14.54 11.12 4.28
C HIS A 122 -13.33 10.23 4.00
N ASP A 123 -13.28 9.53 2.87
CA ASP A 123 -12.10 8.75 2.48
C ASP A 123 -11.00 9.67 1.93
N PRO A 124 -9.87 9.84 2.63
CA PRO A 124 -8.74 10.63 2.13
C PRO A 124 -8.15 10.12 0.80
N ASP A 125 -8.35 8.84 0.48
CA ASP A 125 -7.81 8.20 -0.73
C ASP A 125 -8.82 8.18 -1.89
N PHE A 126 -10.08 8.59 -1.67
CA PHE A 126 -11.12 8.62 -2.72
C PHE A 126 -10.70 9.29 -4.04
N PRO A 127 -9.90 10.38 -4.05
CA PRO A 127 -9.45 11.00 -5.30
C PRO A 127 -8.71 10.05 -6.26
N VAL A 128 -8.15 8.95 -5.75
CA VAL A 128 -7.46 7.92 -6.55
C VAL A 128 -8.42 7.18 -7.50
N SER A 129 -9.72 7.13 -7.21
CA SER A 129 -10.75 6.51 -8.06
C SER A 129 -10.74 7.02 -9.51
N ARG A 130 -10.30 8.26 -9.72
CA ARG A 130 -10.21 8.93 -11.03
C ARG A 130 -8.83 8.88 -11.68
N MET A 131 -7.88 8.14 -11.11
CA MET A 131 -6.51 8.10 -11.64
C MET A 131 -6.42 7.48 -13.04
N GLN A 132 -7.39 6.64 -13.41
CA GLN A 132 -7.46 6.00 -14.73
C GLN A 132 -7.86 6.95 -15.87
N ASP A 133 -8.43 8.12 -15.56
CA ASP A 133 -9.06 9.00 -16.56
C ASP A 133 -8.03 9.53 -17.57
N SER A 134 -6.78 9.72 -17.16
CA SER A 134 -5.66 10.10 -18.03
C SER A 134 -4.32 9.91 -17.31
N VAL A 135 -3.21 9.95 -18.06
CA VAL A 135 -1.85 9.98 -17.48
C VAL A 135 -1.66 11.18 -16.55
N LEU A 136 -2.25 12.34 -16.89
CA LEU A 136 -2.21 13.53 -16.05
C LEU A 136 -3.01 13.32 -14.75
N SER A 137 -4.15 12.64 -14.81
CA SER A 137 -4.94 12.28 -13.63
C SER A 137 -4.16 11.34 -12.70
N ALA A 138 -3.41 10.39 -13.26
CA ALA A 138 -2.53 9.52 -12.46
C ALA A 138 -1.40 10.28 -11.77
N ALA A 139 -0.71 11.17 -12.50
CA ALA A 139 0.33 12.03 -11.92
C ALA A 139 -0.25 12.98 -10.85
N HIS A 140 -1.42 13.55 -11.12
CA HIS A 140 -2.13 14.40 -10.17
C HIS A 140 -2.54 13.62 -8.91
N ALA A 141 -3.05 12.40 -9.04
CA ALA A 141 -3.37 11.53 -7.90
C ALA A 141 -2.13 11.27 -7.01
N ALA A 142 -0.95 11.02 -7.60
CA ALA A 142 0.30 10.85 -6.85
C ALA A 142 0.66 12.08 -6.01
N VAL A 143 0.54 13.28 -6.60
CA VAL A 143 0.77 14.55 -5.89
C VAL A 143 -0.31 14.78 -4.83
N GLN A 144 -1.58 14.58 -5.18
CA GLN A 144 -2.72 14.78 -4.29
C GLN A 144 -2.66 13.88 -3.07
N ILE A 145 -2.35 12.59 -3.23
CA ILE A 145 -2.22 11.66 -2.11
C ILE A 145 -1.09 12.12 -1.19
N THR A 146 0.06 12.47 -1.75
CA THR A 146 1.21 12.94 -0.98
C THR A 146 0.87 14.20 -0.17
N VAL A 147 0.24 15.20 -0.79
CA VAL A 147 -0.24 16.42 -0.10
C VAL A 147 -1.38 16.11 0.87
N GLY A 148 -2.21 15.13 0.55
CA GLY A 148 -3.34 14.64 1.33
C GLY A 148 -2.91 14.12 2.70
N GLN A 149 -1.78 13.39 2.77
CA GLN A 149 -1.17 12.93 4.02
C GLN A 149 -1.00 14.09 5.02
N PHE A 150 -0.37 15.18 4.57
CA PHE A 150 -0.13 16.38 5.38
C PHE A 150 -1.43 17.08 5.72
N SER A 151 -2.26 17.32 4.71
CA SER A 151 -3.49 18.08 4.86
C SER A 151 -4.46 17.40 5.83
N HIS A 152 -4.57 16.06 5.76
CA HIS A 152 -5.37 15.28 6.69
C HIS A 152 -4.82 15.39 8.11
N TYR A 153 -3.52 15.22 8.30
CA TYR A 153 -2.89 15.31 9.63
C TYR A 153 -3.03 16.71 10.25
N PHE A 154 -2.78 17.78 9.49
CA PHE A 154 -2.91 19.15 9.99
C PHE A 154 -4.35 19.49 10.39
N ARG A 155 -5.34 19.07 9.60
CA ARG A 155 -6.76 19.34 9.88
C ARG A 155 -7.27 18.57 11.09
N HIS A 156 -6.94 17.28 11.20
CA HIS A 156 -7.61 16.40 12.16
C HIS A 156 -6.77 16.08 13.41
N ARG A 157 -5.44 16.19 13.32
CA ARG A 157 -4.54 15.66 14.36
C ARG A 157 -3.55 16.66 14.93
N TRP A 158 -2.96 17.56 14.15
CA TRP A 158 -1.82 18.40 14.58
C TRP A 158 -2.06 19.15 15.89
N SER A 159 -3.19 19.86 16.02
CA SER A 159 -3.51 20.67 17.22
C SER A 159 -3.81 19.84 18.47
N LYS A 160 -4.12 18.55 18.31
CA LYS A 160 -4.48 17.62 19.40
C LYS A 160 -3.35 16.62 19.71
N ALA A 161 -2.30 16.60 18.90
CA ALA A 161 -1.20 15.65 19.04
C ALA A 161 -0.21 16.11 20.12
N PRO A 162 0.41 15.18 20.87
CA PRO A 162 1.54 15.51 21.72
C PRO A 162 2.66 16.18 20.92
N ALA A 163 3.36 17.16 21.51
CA ALA A 163 4.43 17.89 20.81
C ALA A 163 5.51 16.96 20.24
N GLN A 164 5.84 15.87 20.94
CA GLN A 164 6.78 14.86 20.47
C GLN A 164 6.33 14.16 19.17
N GLN A 165 5.03 13.98 18.97
CA GLN A 165 4.49 13.39 17.75
C GLN A 165 4.62 14.36 16.56
N ASN A 166 4.31 15.65 16.77
CA ASN A 166 4.48 16.67 15.74
C ASN A 166 5.97 16.89 15.40
N LEU A 167 6.84 16.86 16.42
CA LEU A 167 8.28 16.90 16.20
C LEU A 167 8.76 15.69 15.38
N ALA A 168 8.28 14.47 15.70
CA ALA A 168 8.62 13.28 14.92
C ALA A 168 8.22 13.43 13.45
N MET A 169 7.01 13.93 13.16
CA MET A 169 6.58 14.23 11.79
C MET A 169 7.51 15.24 11.10
N CYS A 170 7.89 16.33 11.76
CA CYS A 170 8.84 17.31 11.19
C CYS A 170 10.21 16.68 10.90
N LEU A 171 10.70 15.83 11.80
CA LEU A 171 11.97 15.11 11.62
C LEU A 171 11.89 14.09 10.48
N GLU A 172 10.76 13.40 10.31
CA GLU A 172 10.50 12.50 9.18
C GLU A 172 10.56 13.25 7.84
N VAL A 173 9.93 14.42 7.77
CA VAL A 173 9.97 15.30 6.58
C VAL A 173 11.38 15.79 6.30
N ALA A 174 12.08 16.28 7.33
CA ALA A 174 13.47 16.73 7.19
C ALA A 174 14.39 15.58 6.73
N ALA A 175 14.24 14.38 7.32
CA ALA A 175 14.99 13.20 6.93
C ALA A 175 14.72 12.79 5.48
N ALA A 176 13.48 12.93 5.01
CA ALA A 176 13.14 12.67 3.61
C ALA A 176 13.73 13.72 2.66
N ILE A 177 13.63 15.01 2.98
CA ILE A 177 13.96 16.09 2.03
C ILE A 177 15.46 16.43 2.04
N VAL A 178 16.08 16.57 3.21
CA VAL A 178 17.44 17.12 3.34
C VAL A 178 18.49 16.32 2.56
N PRO A 179 18.59 14.97 2.67
CA PRO A 179 19.59 14.21 1.91
C PRO A 179 19.44 14.37 0.39
N ARG A 180 18.20 14.46 -0.09
CA ARG A 180 17.91 14.65 -1.52
C ARG A 180 18.34 16.05 -1.97
N LEU A 181 18.04 17.08 -1.19
CA LEU A 181 18.51 18.44 -1.46
C LEU A 181 20.04 18.53 -1.47
N VAL A 182 20.72 17.86 -0.53
CA VAL A 182 22.18 17.79 -0.49
C VAL A 182 22.74 17.23 -1.81
N VAL A 183 22.16 16.16 -2.35
CA VAL A 183 22.57 15.61 -3.66
C VAL A 183 22.40 16.65 -4.78
N LEU A 184 21.23 17.31 -4.85
CA LEU A 184 20.96 18.32 -5.88
C LEU A 184 21.96 19.49 -5.81
N VAL A 185 22.21 20.05 -4.63
CA VAL A 185 23.12 21.20 -4.46
C VAL A 185 24.60 20.84 -4.55
N SER A 186 24.94 19.56 -4.45
CA SER A 186 26.32 19.05 -4.63
C SER A 186 26.71 18.88 -6.10
N GLY A 187 25.87 19.33 -7.04
CA GLY A 187 26.13 19.30 -8.49
C GLY A 187 25.43 18.16 -9.23
N TYR A 188 24.83 17.19 -8.53
CA TYR A 188 24.11 16.05 -9.13
C TYR A 188 22.64 16.36 -9.37
N TRP A 189 22.34 17.52 -9.94
CA TRP A 189 20.95 17.98 -10.08
C TRP A 189 20.18 17.17 -11.14
N ILE A 190 20.85 16.67 -12.20
CA ILE A 190 20.21 15.81 -13.21
C ILE A 190 19.85 14.46 -12.60
N GLU A 191 20.80 13.81 -11.94
CA GLU A 191 20.60 12.53 -11.25
C GLU A 191 19.57 12.69 -10.14
N GLY A 192 19.67 13.76 -9.36
CA GLY A 192 18.74 14.08 -8.27
C GLY A 192 17.30 14.24 -8.77
N LEU A 193 17.08 14.98 -9.86
CA LEU A 193 15.75 15.12 -10.46
C LEU A 193 15.25 13.79 -11.06
N ALA A 194 16.12 13.06 -11.75
CA ALA A 194 15.76 11.77 -12.35
C ALA A 194 15.35 10.74 -11.28
N LEU A 195 16.10 10.63 -10.18
CA LEU A 195 15.88 9.59 -9.17
C LEU A 195 14.85 10.00 -8.11
N PHE A 196 14.87 11.26 -7.66
CA PHE A 196 14.02 11.69 -6.53
C PHE A 196 12.71 12.35 -6.94
N VAL A 197 12.57 12.72 -8.21
CA VAL A 197 11.32 13.28 -8.75
C VAL A 197 10.71 12.34 -9.77
N LEU A 198 11.43 12.05 -10.88
CA LEU A 198 10.87 11.24 -11.96
C LEU A 198 10.64 9.78 -11.53
N ALA A 199 11.67 9.09 -11.02
CA ALA A 199 11.54 7.71 -10.58
C ALA A 199 10.56 7.56 -9.40
N TRP A 200 10.58 8.51 -8.46
CA TRP A 200 9.60 8.58 -7.37
C TRP A 200 8.17 8.67 -7.91
N LEU A 201 7.90 9.61 -8.82
CA LEU A 201 6.57 9.80 -9.40
C LEU A 201 6.08 8.54 -10.13
N LEU A 202 6.96 7.90 -10.92
CA LEU A 202 6.64 6.64 -11.59
C LEU A 202 6.32 5.53 -10.58
N GLY A 203 7.13 5.40 -9.52
CA GLY A 203 6.91 4.41 -8.47
C GLY A 203 5.61 4.64 -7.70
N VAL A 204 5.28 5.88 -7.37
CA VAL A 204 4.02 6.23 -6.70
C VAL A 204 2.82 6.01 -7.61
N VAL A 205 2.90 6.34 -8.90
CA VAL A 205 1.80 6.05 -9.84
C VAL A 205 1.54 4.54 -9.95
N VAL A 206 2.59 3.72 -10.07
CA VAL A 206 2.46 2.26 -10.07
C VAL A 206 1.86 1.77 -8.76
N LEU A 207 2.31 2.32 -7.63
CA LEU A 207 1.76 2.03 -6.32
C LEU A 207 0.27 2.34 -6.24
N LEU A 208 -0.15 3.56 -6.57
CA LEU A 208 -1.55 3.94 -6.52
C LEU A 208 -2.41 3.06 -7.42
N TYR A 209 -1.92 2.75 -8.62
CA TYR A 209 -2.66 1.90 -9.55
C TYR A 209 -2.89 0.50 -8.98
N LEU A 210 -1.84 -0.13 -8.47
CA LEU A 210 -1.86 -1.53 -8.02
C LEU A 210 -2.40 -1.71 -6.59
N PHE A 211 -2.37 -0.68 -5.75
CA PHE A 211 -2.66 -0.78 -4.32
C PHE A 211 -3.90 0.00 -3.89
N ALA A 212 -4.16 1.16 -4.49
CA ALA A 212 -5.23 2.06 -4.07
C ALA A 212 -6.36 2.19 -5.09
N TYR A 213 -6.11 1.85 -6.37
CA TYR A 213 -7.10 1.99 -7.44
C TYR A 213 -7.71 0.65 -7.86
N ILE A 214 -6.93 -0.21 -8.53
CA ILE A 214 -7.53 -1.37 -9.23
C ILE A 214 -8.18 -2.37 -8.25
N VAL A 215 -7.65 -2.45 -7.03
CA VAL A 215 -8.13 -3.36 -5.98
C VAL A 215 -9.29 -2.79 -5.16
N HIS A 216 -9.58 -1.49 -5.29
CA HIS A 216 -10.74 -0.80 -4.71
C HIS A 216 -11.93 -0.70 -5.67
N ARG A 217 -11.76 -1.14 -6.92
CA ARG A 217 -12.83 -1.16 -7.92
C ARG A 217 -14.08 -1.88 -7.37
N PRO A 218 -15.29 -1.30 -7.52
CA PRO A 218 -15.59 -0.11 -8.34
C PRO A 218 -15.44 1.26 -7.66
N HIS A 219 -15.10 1.37 -6.37
CA HIS A 219 -15.13 2.60 -5.55
C HIS A 219 -16.54 3.15 -5.25
N GLU A 220 -17.55 2.28 -5.23
CA GLU A 220 -18.95 2.67 -5.00
C GLU A 220 -19.54 2.04 -3.72
N GLN A 221 -18.84 1.08 -3.13
CA GLN A 221 -19.36 0.23 -2.07
C GLN A 221 -18.68 0.57 -0.76
N GLU A 222 -19.46 0.78 0.29
CA GLU A 222 -18.97 0.93 1.66
C GLU A 222 -19.37 -0.30 2.46
N GLY A 223 -18.41 -0.95 3.12
CA GLY A 223 -18.70 -2.04 4.04
C GLY A 223 -17.62 -3.11 4.12
N ARG A 224 -17.56 -3.76 5.29
CA ARG A 224 -16.50 -4.67 5.74
C ARG A 224 -15.97 -5.71 4.73
N TYR A 225 -16.82 -6.20 3.83
CA TYR A 225 -16.47 -7.24 2.84
C TYR A 225 -16.51 -6.76 1.40
N ILE A 226 -17.06 -5.57 1.15
CA ILE A 226 -17.48 -5.13 -0.20
C ILE A 226 -16.77 -3.86 -0.68
N ASP A 227 -16.09 -3.16 0.22
CA ASP A 227 -15.34 -1.94 -0.08
C ASP A 227 -14.09 -2.16 -0.93
N THR A 228 -13.60 -3.40 -0.98
CA THR A 228 -12.38 -3.78 -1.69
C THR A 228 -12.52 -5.15 -2.32
N SER A 229 -11.63 -5.44 -3.25
CA SER A 229 -11.72 -6.63 -4.09
C SER A 229 -10.54 -7.58 -3.95
N THR A 230 -10.79 -8.84 -4.31
CA THR A 230 -9.74 -9.81 -4.64
C THR A 230 -9.67 -10.00 -6.16
N ILE A 231 -8.48 -9.92 -6.73
CA ILE A 231 -8.17 -10.18 -8.12
C ILE A 231 -7.36 -11.46 -8.21
N LEU A 232 -8.01 -12.55 -8.65
CA LEU A 232 -7.39 -13.84 -8.87
C LEU A 232 -6.59 -13.84 -10.17
N VAL A 233 -5.35 -14.31 -10.12
CA VAL A 233 -4.48 -14.45 -11.30
C VAL A 233 -4.33 -15.93 -11.64
N PRO A 234 -5.10 -16.47 -12.61
CA PRO A 234 -5.08 -17.89 -12.95
C PRO A 234 -3.86 -18.26 -13.81
N GLY A 235 -3.60 -19.57 -13.90
CA GLY A 235 -2.60 -20.14 -14.80
C GLY A 235 -1.20 -20.25 -14.20
N PRO A 236 -0.24 -20.79 -14.97
CA PRO A 236 1.08 -21.19 -14.45
C PRO A 236 1.92 -20.00 -13.95
N LEU A 237 1.68 -18.79 -14.48
CA LEU A 237 2.37 -17.58 -14.04
C LEU A 237 1.66 -16.86 -12.88
N GLY A 238 0.49 -17.34 -12.44
CA GLY A 238 -0.34 -16.66 -11.46
C GLY A 238 0.39 -16.38 -10.14
N GLY A 239 1.08 -17.40 -9.60
CA GLY A 239 1.86 -17.23 -8.38
C GLY A 239 2.99 -16.21 -8.50
N PHE A 240 3.67 -16.17 -9.66
CA PHE A 240 4.73 -15.19 -9.92
C PHE A 240 4.18 -13.76 -10.04
N LEU A 241 3.05 -13.58 -10.72
CA LEU A 241 2.41 -12.26 -10.84
C LEU A 241 1.85 -11.77 -9.50
N THR A 242 1.25 -12.66 -8.69
CA THR A 242 0.85 -12.35 -7.31
C THR A 242 2.05 -11.94 -6.46
N TRP A 243 3.20 -12.63 -6.62
CA TRP A 243 4.42 -12.27 -5.92
C TRP A 243 4.98 -10.91 -6.36
N LEU A 244 5.00 -10.61 -7.66
CA LEU A 244 5.38 -9.28 -8.18
C LEU A 244 4.46 -8.16 -7.68
N TRP A 245 3.17 -8.47 -7.52
CA TRP A 245 2.17 -7.55 -6.95
C TRP A 245 2.20 -7.54 -5.41
N LEU A 246 3.18 -8.20 -4.78
CA LEU A 246 3.32 -8.28 -3.33
C LEU A 246 2.00 -8.67 -2.63
N PHE A 247 1.27 -9.60 -3.25
CA PHE A 247 -0.01 -10.16 -2.79
C PHE A 247 -1.15 -9.15 -2.64
N GLN A 248 -0.97 -7.91 -3.10
CA GLN A 248 -2.00 -6.86 -2.98
C GLN A 248 -3.18 -7.07 -3.91
N ASN A 249 -3.06 -7.97 -4.88
CA ASN A 249 -4.23 -8.50 -5.59
C ASN A 249 -5.24 -9.23 -4.67
N TYR A 250 -4.91 -9.45 -3.38
CA TYR A 250 -5.84 -9.89 -2.34
C TYR A 250 -6.17 -8.77 -1.33
N HIS A 251 -6.27 -7.50 -1.77
CA HIS A 251 -6.45 -6.34 -0.89
C HIS A 251 -7.70 -6.42 -0.01
N SER A 252 -8.75 -7.13 -0.43
CA SER A 252 -9.92 -7.37 0.44
C SER A 252 -9.56 -8.12 1.74
N ILE A 253 -8.56 -9.01 1.71
CA ILE A 253 -8.06 -9.66 2.93
C ILE A 253 -7.35 -8.65 3.83
N HIS A 254 -6.65 -7.69 3.22
CA HIS A 254 -6.00 -6.64 3.97
C HIS A 254 -7.02 -5.78 4.74
N HIS A 255 -8.06 -5.26 4.07
CA HIS A 255 -9.10 -4.45 4.71
C HIS A 255 -9.83 -5.23 5.80
N LEU A 256 -10.11 -6.50 5.54
CA LEU A 256 -10.79 -7.34 6.51
C LEU A 256 -9.93 -7.70 7.74
N PHE A 257 -8.63 -7.94 7.52
CA PHE A 257 -7.69 -8.44 8.53
C PHE A 257 -6.30 -7.79 8.40
N PRO A 258 -6.15 -6.49 8.70
CA PRO A 258 -4.94 -5.72 8.39
C PRO A 258 -3.68 -6.15 9.16
N ARG A 259 -3.85 -6.96 10.22
CA ARG A 259 -2.73 -7.54 10.99
C ARG A 259 -2.13 -8.80 10.36
N VAL A 260 -2.76 -9.37 9.34
CA VAL A 260 -2.21 -10.50 8.58
C VAL A 260 -1.06 -9.96 7.71
N PRO A 261 0.14 -10.58 7.72
CA PRO A 261 1.21 -10.16 6.82
C PRO A 261 0.88 -10.43 5.35
N PHE A 262 1.29 -9.54 4.44
CA PHE A 262 0.88 -9.56 3.03
C PHE A 262 1.04 -10.92 2.32
N TYR A 263 2.16 -11.62 2.57
CA TYR A 263 2.47 -12.90 1.93
C TYR A 263 1.57 -14.07 2.38
N GLN A 264 0.68 -13.85 3.35
CA GLN A 264 -0.31 -14.83 3.80
C GLN A 264 -1.71 -14.57 3.22
N TYR A 265 -1.94 -13.44 2.54
CA TYR A 265 -3.27 -13.07 2.06
C TYR A 265 -3.91 -14.14 1.17
N ALA A 266 -3.16 -14.67 0.21
CA ALA A 266 -3.67 -15.70 -0.70
C ALA A 266 -4.08 -17.00 0.02
N LYS A 267 -3.35 -17.39 1.07
CA LYS A 267 -3.67 -18.58 1.87
C LYS A 267 -4.93 -18.37 2.69
N LEU A 268 -4.99 -17.24 3.39
CA LEU A 268 -6.16 -16.87 4.18
C LEU A 268 -7.39 -16.75 3.28
N TYR A 269 -7.29 -16.06 2.14
CA TYR A 269 -8.37 -15.98 1.17
C TYR A 269 -8.92 -17.36 0.81
N LYS A 270 -8.05 -18.32 0.48
CA LYS A 270 -8.46 -19.69 0.15
C LYS A 270 -9.22 -20.38 1.28
N GLU A 271 -8.86 -20.13 2.54
CA GLU A 271 -9.55 -20.72 3.70
C GLU A 271 -10.94 -20.10 3.94
N ILE A 272 -11.11 -18.82 3.61
CA ILE A 272 -12.35 -18.08 3.87
C ILE A 272 -13.11 -17.72 2.58
N GLU A 273 -12.74 -18.28 1.43
CA GLU A 273 -13.28 -17.91 0.12
C GLU A 273 -14.81 -18.05 0.09
N GLU A 274 -15.33 -19.15 0.62
CA GLU A 274 -16.77 -19.38 0.73
C GLU A 274 -17.46 -18.33 1.60
N ILE A 275 -16.80 -17.87 2.67
CA ILE A 275 -17.31 -16.79 3.54
C ILE A 275 -17.31 -15.47 2.77
N MET A 276 -16.22 -15.16 2.05
CA MET A 276 -16.10 -13.95 1.23
C MET A 276 -17.21 -13.90 0.18
N ILE A 277 -17.46 -15.00 -0.53
CA ILE A 277 -18.52 -15.12 -1.53
C ILE A 277 -19.91 -14.98 -0.87
N ALA A 278 -20.15 -15.69 0.24
CA ALA A 278 -21.42 -15.58 0.97
C ALA A 278 -21.69 -14.17 1.50
N ARG A 279 -20.64 -13.39 1.75
CA ARG A 279 -20.68 -11.97 2.15
C ARG A 279 -20.77 -11.00 0.98
N GLY A 280 -20.78 -11.49 -0.26
CA GLY A 280 -20.88 -10.66 -1.45
C GLY A 280 -19.59 -9.93 -1.82
N ALA A 281 -18.44 -10.38 -1.31
CA ALA A 281 -17.16 -9.72 -1.60
C ALA A 281 -16.89 -9.69 -3.12
N PRO A 282 -16.45 -8.54 -3.66
CA PRO A 282 -16.00 -8.42 -5.04
C PRO A 282 -14.79 -9.31 -5.31
N VAL A 283 -14.96 -10.29 -6.19
CA VAL A 283 -13.90 -11.17 -6.67
C VAL A 283 -13.86 -11.07 -8.18
N TYR A 284 -12.68 -10.72 -8.70
CA TYR A 284 -12.39 -10.65 -10.12
C TYR A 284 -11.34 -11.70 -10.49
N ARG A 285 -11.34 -12.08 -11.76
CA ARG A 285 -10.31 -12.91 -12.37
C ARG A 285 -9.60 -12.11 -13.44
N LEU A 286 -8.28 -12.03 -13.37
CA LEU A 286 -7.47 -11.42 -14.43
C LEU A 286 -7.47 -12.33 -15.66
N THR A 287 -7.80 -11.75 -16.82
CA THR A 287 -7.79 -12.41 -18.12
C THR A 287 -7.00 -11.59 -19.12
N ALA A 288 -6.69 -12.15 -20.29
CA ALA A 288 -6.07 -11.41 -21.40
C ALA A 288 -6.91 -10.21 -21.89
N ARG A 289 -8.21 -10.17 -21.57
CA ARG A 289 -9.13 -9.07 -21.93
C ARG A 289 -9.44 -8.13 -20.75
N GLY A 290 -8.74 -8.29 -19.62
CA GLY A 290 -8.98 -7.51 -18.39
C GLY A 290 -9.64 -8.32 -17.28
N LEU A 291 -10.25 -7.61 -16.32
CA LEU A 291 -10.88 -8.21 -15.15
C LEU A 291 -12.27 -8.76 -15.49
N LYS A 292 -12.50 -10.05 -15.23
CA LYS A 292 -13.81 -10.70 -15.32
C LYS A 292 -14.36 -10.94 -13.92
N THR A 293 -15.59 -10.50 -13.65
CA THR A 293 -16.27 -10.76 -12.38
C THR A 293 -16.46 -12.26 -12.15
N VAL A 294 -16.10 -12.74 -10.96
CA VAL A 294 -16.32 -14.10 -10.46
C VAL A 294 -17.46 -14.10 -9.45
N SER A 295 -17.43 -13.15 -8.52
CA SER A 295 -18.46 -12.94 -7.50
C SER A 295 -18.57 -11.46 -7.21
N THR A 296 -19.79 -10.95 -7.14
CA THR A 296 -20.14 -9.68 -6.52
C THR A 296 -21.46 -9.92 -5.80
N GLY A 297 -21.62 -9.43 -4.56
CA GLY A 297 -22.92 -9.45 -3.86
C GLY A 297 -24.03 -8.70 -4.60
N LEU A 298 -23.65 -7.97 -5.65
CA LEU A 298 -24.54 -7.42 -6.66
C LEU A 298 -24.99 -8.53 -7.60
N THR A 299 -26.29 -8.86 -7.53
CA THR A 299 -27.02 -9.39 -8.68
C THR A 299 -26.65 -8.57 -9.91
N ALA A 300 -26.33 -9.26 -11.01
CA ALA A 300 -26.01 -8.66 -12.30
C ALA A 300 -27.09 -7.63 -12.70
N SER A 301 -26.82 -6.36 -12.43
CA SER A 301 -27.53 -5.22 -13.03
C SER A 301 -26.46 -4.22 -13.43
N ASN A 302 -25.79 -4.55 -14.53
CA ASN A 302 -25.27 -3.65 -15.57
C ASN A 302 -24.07 -4.32 -16.25
N GLU A 303 -24.36 -5.16 -17.24
CA GLU A 303 -23.50 -5.18 -18.43
C GLU A 303 -23.48 -3.75 -18.97
N LEU A 304 -22.34 -3.07 -18.84
CA LEU A 304 -22.07 -1.86 -19.60
C LEU A 304 -21.11 -2.21 -20.73
N VAL A 305 -21.65 -1.97 -21.92
CA VAL A 305 -21.04 -1.84 -23.25
C VAL A 305 -19.73 -1.05 -23.20
#